data_AF-A0A7C3KY23-F1
#
_entry.id   AF-A0A7C3KY23-F1
#
_cell.length_a   1.000
_cell.length_b   1.000
_cell.length_c   1.000
_cell.angle_alpha   90.00
_cell.angle_beta   90.00
_cell.angle_gamma   90.00
#
_symmetry.space_group_name_H-M   'P 1'
#
loop_
_entity.id
_entity.type
_entity.pdbx_description
1 polymer ?
#
loop_
_entity_poly.entity_id
_entity_poly.type
_entity_poly.pdbx_seq_one_letter_code
_entity_poly.pdbx_strand_id
1 'polypeptide(L)'
;MKKLDWLAQFPYFAYGSNLNEADLRSWCDEERCRYPLAGVVTRAFLPDHEYIFNITSPRRGGGVLNLRDRTAQAVHGVVFRVSPKGPPYCVWEDDPRYGPATIMKLGDDGWVALDKKEGAPNAYERIPVTVFDEYGEPMRVMTYRVPEGRAES
;
A
#
# COMPACT_ATOMS: atom_id res chain seq x y z
N MET A 1 16.07 -16.47 -11.54
CA MET A 1 15.37 -15.67 -10.51
C MET A 1 14.84 -14.41 -11.18
N LYS A 2 13.54 -14.12 -11.16
CA LYS A 2 12.97 -13.01 -11.95
C LYS A 2 13.08 -11.71 -11.15
N LYS A 3 13.23 -10.56 -11.83
CA LYS A 3 13.34 -9.20 -11.24
C LYS A 3 12.21 -8.86 -10.26
N LEU A 4 11.04 -9.50 -10.41
CA LEU A 4 9.88 -9.36 -9.53
C LEU A 4 10.07 -9.99 -8.14
N ASP A 5 10.85 -11.07 -8.02
CA ASP A 5 11.01 -11.84 -6.77
C ASP A 5 11.82 -11.06 -5.71
N TRP A 6 12.68 -10.13 -6.14
CA TRP A 6 13.46 -9.27 -5.24
C TRP A 6 12.64 -8.11 -4.67
N LEU A 7 11.63 -7.62 -5.40
CA LEU A 7 10.82 -6.49 -4.94
C LEU A 7 9.82 -6.88 -3.84
N ALA A 8 9.42 -8.16 -3.79
CA ALA A 8 8.50 -8.70 -2.79
C ALA A 8 9.09 -8.74 -1.37
N GLN A 9 10.41 -8.56 -1.20
CA GLN A 9 11.10 -8.54 0.10
C GLN A 9 11.16 -7.15 0.75
N PHE A 10 10.92 -6.07 0.00
CA PHE A 10 10.98 -4.72 0.59
C PHE A 10 9.70 -4.44 1.37
N PRO A 11 9.76 -3.66 2.47
CA PRO A 11 8.56 -3.21 3.17
C PRO A 11 7.85 -2.10 2.38
N TYR A 12 6.62 -1.79 2.76
CA TYR A 12 5.76 -0.81 2.11
C TYR A 12 5.72 0.50 2.92
N PHE A 13 6.03 1.63 2.29
CA PHE A 13 5.84 2.95 2.88
C PHE A 13 4.47 3.51 2.49
N ALA A 14 3.58 3.63 3.47
CA ALA A 14 2.29 4.28 3.31
C ALA A 14 2.39 5.74 3.73
N TYR A 15 1.87 6.63 2.89
CA TYR A 15 1.78 8.07 3.16
C TYR A 15 0.34 8.60 3.06
N GLY A 16 -0.63 7.72 2.76
CA GLY A 16 -2.02 8.09 2.47
C GLY A 16 -3.05 7.14 3.09
N SER A 17 -4.11 6.82 2.33
CA SER A 17 -5.27 6.08 2.87
C SER A 17 -4.96 4.72 3.50
N ASN A 18 -3.84 4.08 3.13
CA ASN A 18 -3.38 2.84 3.77
C ASN A 18 -2.92 3.01 5.22
N LEU A 19 -2.82 4.25 5.72
CA LEU A 19 -2.59 4.55 7.14
C LEU A 19 -3.85 4.37 7.99
N ASN A 20 -5.04 4.36 7.40
CA ASN A 20 -6.28 4.08 8.12
C ASN A 20 -6.58 2.57 8.05
N GLU A 21 -6.31 1.89 9.16
CA GLU A 21 -6.53 0.44 9.29
C GLU A 21 -7.99 0.05 9.09
N ALA A 22 -8.95 0.82 9.62
CA ALA A 22 -10.37 0.50 9.50
C ALA A 22 -10.85 0.58 8.05
N ASP A 23 -10.44 1.61 7.32
CA ASP A 23 -10.76 1.76 5.89
C ASP A 23 -10.13 0.64 5.06
N LEU A 24 -8.87 0.29 5.34
CA LEU A 24 -8.17 -0.76 4.62
C LEU A 24 -8.78 -2.15 4.89
N ARG A 25 -9.18 -2.43 6.14
CA ARG A 25 -9.92 -3.66 6.49
C ARG A 25 -11.26 -3.73 5.79
N SER A 26 -12.03 -2.64 5.81
CA SER A 26 -13.33 -2.57 5.15
C SER A 26 -13.21 -2.82 3.64
N TRP A 27 -12.19 -2.23 3.00
CA TRP A 27 -11.87 -2.51 1.60
C TRP A 27 -11.49 -3.98 1.36
N CYS A 28 -10.70 -4.61 2.25
CA CYS A 28 -10.37 -6.03 2.14
C CYS A 28 -11.59 -6.93 2.25
N ASP A 29 -12.52 -6.60 3.16
CA ASP A 29 -13.76 -7.32 3.38
C ASP A 29 -14.68 -7.25 2.15
N GLU A 30 -14.81 -6.06 1.53
CA GLU A 30 -15.55 -5.84 0.28
C GLU A 30 -14.92 -6.59 -0.91
N GLU A 31 -13.60 -6.49 -1.06
CA GLU A 31 -12.86 -7.07 -2.18
C GLU A 31 -12.54 -8.56 -1.99
N ARG A 32 -12.94 -9.12 -0.84
CA ARG A 32 -12.68 -10.51 -0.42
C ARG A 32 -11.21 -10.84 -0.61
N CYS A 33 -10.34 -10.11 0.08
CA CYS A 33 -8.91 -10.38 0.10
C CYS A 33 -8.36 -10.37 1.52
N ARG A 34 -7.22 -11.01 1.72
CA ARG A 34 -6.52 -11.01 3.01
C ARG A 34 -5.97 -9.61 3.28
N TYR A 35 -5.98 -9.21 4.55
CA TYR A 35 -5.36 -7.97 4.98
C TYR A 35 -3.86 -7.92 4.61
N PRO A 36 -3.40 -6.89 3.87
CA PRO A 36 -2.08 -6.92 3.24
C PRO A 36 -0.94 -6.50 4.15
N LEU A 37 -1.20 -5.88 5.31
CA LEU A 37 -0.15 -5.36 6.19
C LEU A 37 0.08 -6.31 7.38
N ALA A 38 1.29 -6.83 7.51
CA ALA A 38 1.70 -7.78 8.55
C ALA A 38 2.22 -7.10 9.83
N GLY A 39 2.28 -5.76 9.85
CA GLY A 39 2.65 -4.98 11.02
C GLY A 39 3.49 -3.75 10.68
N VAL A 40 3.51 -2.80 11.60
CA VAL A 40 4.34 -1.60 11.52
C VAL A 40 5.82 -1.98 11.71
N VAL A 41 6.68 -1.41 10.87
CA VAL A 41 8.14 -1.46 11.03
C VAL A 41 8.60 -0.22 11.79
N THR A 42 8.32 0.97 11.26
CA THR A 42 8.72 2.24 11.85
C THR A 42 7.94 3.41 11.23
N ARG A 43 7.97 4.58 11.90
CA ARG A 43 7.61 5.85 11.29
C ARG A 43 8.80 6.34 10.48
N ALA A 44 8.55 6.91 9.31
CA ALA A 44 9.62 7.36 8.43
C ALA A 44 9.23 8.62 7.67
N PHE A 45 10.22 9.25 7.04
CA PHE A 45 10.00 10.32 6.07
C PHE A 45 10.70 10.03 4.75
N LEU A 46 10.05 10.43 3.66
CA LEU A 46 10.58 10.41 2.30
C LEU A 46 11.06 11.83 1.95
N PRO A 47 12.38 12.07 1.83
CA PRO A 47 12.91 13.38 1.46
C PRO A 47 12.70 13.68 -0.02
N ASP A 48 12.81 14.96 -0.38
CA ASP A 48 12.71 15.50 -1.73
C ASP A 48 11.38 15.21 -2.42
N HIS A 49 10.30 15.05 -1.64
CA HIS A 49 8.94 14.82 -2.12
C HIS A 49 7.95 15.70 -1.36
N GLU A 50 6.84 16.03 -2.01
CA GLU A 50 5.72 16.76 -1.41
C GLU A 50 4.37 16.06 -1.64
N TYR A 51 3.43 16.29 -0.73
CA TYR A 51 2.05 15.87 -0.91
C TYR A 51 1.34 16.72 -1.95
N ILE A 52 0.67 16.08 -2.90
CA ILE A 52 -0.27 16.74 -3.81
C ILE A 52 -1.60 16.00 -3.88
N PHE A 53 -2.68 16.74 -4.15
CA PHE A 53 -4.04 16.21 -4.29
C PHE A 53 -4.57 16.49 -5.70
N ASN A 54 -3.77 16.12 -6.70
CA ASN A 54 -3.97 16.53 -8.09
C ASN A 54 -4.85 15.57 -8.91
N ILE A 55 -5.30 14.45 -8.35
CA ILE A 55 -6.22 13.52 -9.03
C ILE A 55 -7.59 13.54 -8.38
N THR A 56 -8.63 13.85 -9.13
CA THR A 56 -10.01 13.77 -8.65
C THR A 56 -10.49 12.32 -8.63
N SER A 57 -10.95 11.82 -7.49
CA SER A 57 -11.63 10.51 -7.40
C SER A 57 -13.14 10.68 -7.47
N PRO A 58 -13.82 10.09 -8.47
CA PRO A 58 -15.28 10.03 -8.50
C PRO A 58 -15.86 9.31 -7.28
N ARG A 59 -15.12 8.35 -6.71
CA ARG A 59 -15.56 7.51 -5.58
C ARG A 59 -15.56 8.29 -4.25
N ARG A 60 -14.74 9.33 -4.12
CA ARG A 60 -14.60 10.15 -2.89
C ARG A 60 -15.09 11.59 -3.05
N GLY A 61 -15.42 12.03 -4.26
CA GLY A 61 -15.85 13.40 -4.54
C GLY A 61 -14.77 14.46 -4.28
N GLY A 62 -13.48 14.10 -4.33
CA GLY A 62 -12.36 14.98 -4.01
C GLY A 62 -10.99 14.44 -4.44
N GLY A 63 -9.93 15.19 -4.15
CA GLY A 63 -8.56 14.87 -4.54
C GLY A 63 -8.00 13.63 -3.81
N VAL A 64 -7.34 12.74 -4.55
CA VAL A 64 -6.58 11.61 -4.00
C VAL A 64 -5.16 12.06 -3.74
N LEU A 65 -4.62 11.63 -2.59
CA LEU A 65 -3.26 11.90 -2.20
C LEU A 65 -2.26 11.24 -3.17
N ASN A 66 -1.26 12.00 -3.59
CA ASN A 66 -0.19 11.58 -4.47
C ASN A 66 1.13 12.27 -4.06
N LEU A 67 2.24 11.82 -4.64
CA LEU A 67 3.57 12.38 -4.49
C LEU A 67 4.01 13.11 -5.75
N ARG A 68 4.76 14.19 -5.56
CA ARG A 68 5.58 14.82 -6.60
C ARG A 68 6.97 15.12 -6.04
N ASP A 69 7.96 15.02 -6.91
CA ASP A 69 9.34 15.38 -6.59
C ASP A 69 9.43 16.88 -6.25
N ARG A 70 10.00 17.16 -5.08
CA ARG A 70 10.19 18.52 -4.59
C ARG A 70 11.38 18.58 -3.64
N THR A 71 12.51 19.02 -4.15
CA THR A 71 13.75 19.14 -3.38
C THR A 71 13.55 19.94 -2.10
N ALA A 72 14.21 19.47 -1.02
CA ALA A 72 14.18 20.05 0.32
C ALA A 72 12.80 20.03 1.04
N GLN A 73 11.82 19.29 0.52
CA GLN A 73 10.62 18.90 1.27
C GLN A 73 10.72 17.46 1.78
N ALA A 74 9.80 17.08 2.67
CA ALA A 74 9.70 15.73 3.18
C ALA A 74 8.23 15.30 3.38
N VAL A 75 7.94 14.06 3.01
CA VAL A 75 6.65 13.42 3.24
C VAL A 75 6.77 12.43 4.39
N HIS A 76 5.97 12.61 5.43
CA HIS A 76 5.89 11.68 6.56
C HIS A 76 5.03 10.46 6.24
N GLY A 77 5.34 9.32 6.82
CA GLY A 77 4.54 8.12 6.66
C GLY A 77 4.92 7.01 7.62
N VAL A 78 4.43 5.82 7.32
CA VAL A 78 4.69 4.61 8.11
C VAL A 78 5.15 3.51 7.18
N VAL A 79 6.22 2.83 7.58
CA VAL A 79 6.73 1.64 6.92
C VAL A 79 6.05 0.42 7.52
N PHE A 80 5.51 -0.45 6.67
CA PHE A 80 4.84 -1.70 7.04
C PHE A 80 5.54 -2.90 6.43
N ARG A 81 5.56 -4.02 7.16
CA ARG A 81 5.79 -5.33 6.53
C ARG A 81 4.56 -5.69 5.73
N VAL A 82 4.76 -6.20 4.52
CA VAL A 82 3.67 -6.74 3.69
C VAL A 82 3.50 -8.22 4.00
N SER A 83 2.24 -8.65 4.11
CA SER A 83 1.88 -10.05 4.33
C SER A 83 2.50 -10.92 3.22
N PRO A 84 3.27 -11.96 3.57
CA PRO A 84 3.83 -12.86 2.58
C PRO A 84 2.72 -13.61 1.87
N LYS A 85 3.06 -14.24 0.74
CA LYS A 85 2.14 -15.14 0.05
C LYS A 85 1.70 -16.28 0.99
N GLY A 86 0.42 -16.29 1.34
CA GLY A 86 -0.23 -17.33 2.13
C GLY A 86 -0.77 -18.48 1.26
N PRO A 87 -1.47 -19.45 1.88
CA PRO A 87 -2.20 -20.45 1.12
C PRO A 87 -3.33 -19.83 0.27
N PRO A 88 -3.75 -20.48 -0.84
CA PRO A 88 -4.85 -20.08 -1.76
C PRO A 88 -6.22 -19.85 -1.11
N TYR A 89 -6.32 -20.10 0.18
CA TYR A 89 -7.53 -20.08 0.96
C TYR A 89 -7.20 -19.55 2.36
N CYS A 90 -8.13 -18.79 2.92
CA CYS A 90 -8.14 -18.53 4.36
C CYS A 90 -9.31 -19.30 4.97
N VAL A 91 -9.05 -19.95 6.10
CA VAL A 91 -10.10 -20.47 6.97
C VAL A 91 -10.33 -19.40 8.03
N TRP A 92 -11.50 -18.80 8.04
CA TRP A 92 -11.90 -17.94 9.14
C TRP A 92 -12.34 -18.84 10.30
N GLU A 93 -11.74 -18.68 11.48
CA GLU A 93 -12.30 -19.23 12.71
C GLU A 93 -13.51 -18.38 13.09
N ASP A 94 -14.68 -19.03 13.23
CA ASP A 94 -16.00 -18.52 13.66
C ASP A 94 -16.13 -16.99 13.84
N ASP A 95 -15.96 -16.23 12.75
CA ASP A 95 -16.29 -14.81 12.72
C ASP A 95 -17.80 -14.67 12.42
N PRO A 96 -18.61 -14.10 13.34
CA PRO A 96 -20.05 -13.98 13.17
C PRO A 96 -20.48 -13.13 11.96
N ARG A 97 -19.57 -12.38 11.33
CA ARG A 97 -19.82 -11.62 10.09
C ARG A 97 -19.92 -12.51 8.84
N TYR A 98 -19.28 -13.68 8.84
CA TYR A 98 -19.14 -14.54 7.64
C TYR A 98 -19.74 -15.95 7.80
N GLY A 99 -20.22 -16.31 8.98
CA GLY A 99 -20.84 -17.61 9.24
C GLY A 99 -19.84 -18.76 9.42
N PRO A 100 -20.31 -19.98 9.75
CA PRO A 100 -19.44 -21.10 10.13
C PRO A 100 -18.47 -21.48 9.00
N ALA A 101 -17.19 -21.51 9.34
CA ALA A 101 -16.03 -21.98 8.56
C ALA A 101 -16.22 -22.07 7.03
N THR A 102 -16.36 -20.93 6.36
CA THR A 102 -16.36 -20.89 4.89
C THR A 102 -14.91 -20.85 4.39
N ILE A 103 -14.45 -21.93 3.73
CA ILE A 103 -13.20 -21.90 2.95
C ILE A 103 -13.43 -20.96 1.75
N MET A 104 -12.89 -19.75 1.81
CA MET A 104 -12.91 -18.81 0.68
C MET A 104 -11.54 -18.79 0.01
N LYS A 105 -11.55 -18.90 -1.32
CA LYS A 105 -10.39 -18.59 -2.14
C LYS A 105 -10.14 -17.09 -2.05
N LEU A 106 -9.07 -16.68 -1.38
CA LEU A 106 -8.64 -15.28 -1.32
C LEU A 106 -7.41 -15.10 -2.21
N GLY A 107 -7.07 -13.85 -2.54
CA GLY A 107 -5.76 -13.53 -3.11
C GLY A 107 -4.68 -13.69 -2.04
N ASP A 108 -3.63 -14.42 -2.39
CA ASP A 108 -2.68 -14.98 -1.41
C ASP A 108 -1.61 -14.00 -0.94
N ASP A 109 -1.41 -12.91 -1.66
CA ASP A 109 -0.22 -12.07 -1.56
C ASP A 109 -0.61 -10.64 -1.19
N GLY A 110 -0.01 -10.10 -0.12
CA GLY A 110 -0.25 -8.72 0.32
C GLY A 110 0.08 -7.69 -0.77
N TRP A 111 1.08 -7.97 -1.61
CA TRP A 111 1.39 -7.11 -2.75
C TRP A 111 0.31 -7.14 -3.83
N VAL A 112 -0.31 -8.30 -4.08
CA VAL A 112 -1.43 -8.40 -5.03
C VAL A 112 -2.63 -7.62 -4.53
N ALA A 113 -2.92 -7.67 -3.23
CA ALA A 113 -3.99 -6.88 -2.63
C ALA A 113 -3.70 -5.37 -2.70
N LEU A 114 -2.47 -4.93 -2.39
CA LEU A 114 -2.08 -3.53 -2.53
C LEU A 114 -2.13 -3.07 -4.00
N ASP A 115 -1.57 -3.84 -4.93
CA ASP A 115 -1.60 -3.52 -6.36
C ASP A 115 -3.03 -3.40 -6.88
N LYS A 116 -3.94 -4.29 -6.43
CA LYS A 116 -5.37 -4.20 -6.73
C LYS A 116 -6.01 -2.93 -6.16
N LYS A 117 -5.72 -2.58 -4.91
CA LYS A 117 -6.27 -1.39 -4.24
C LYS A 117 -5.84 -0.10 -4.93
N GLU A 118 -4.57 0.00 -5.28
CA GLU A 118 -3.98 1.19 -5.88
C GLU A 118 -4.17 1.23 -7.40
N GLY A 119 -4.81 0.20 -7.99
CA GLY A 119 -5.04 0.10 -9.44
C GLY A 119 -3.75 0.01 -10.25
N ALA A 120 -2.70 -0.56 -9.67
CA ALA A 120 -1.39 -0.62 -10.27
C ALA A 120 -1.33 -1.61 -11.45
N PRO A 121 -0.56 -1.30 -12.51
CA PRO A 121 0.31 -0.12 -12.66
C PRO A 121 -0.38 1.10 -13.32
N ASN A 122 -1.70 1.06 -13.56
CA ASN A 122 -2.37 2.04 -14.43
C ASN A 122 -2.85 3.31 -13.69
N ALA A 123 -3.24 3.17 -12.42
CA ALA A 123 -3.65 4.30 -11.58
C ALA A 123 -2.50 4.86 -10.76
N TYR A 124 -1.81 3.98 -10.04
CA TYR A 124 -0.55 4.27 -9.41
C TYR A 124 0.50 3.27 -9.91
N GLU A 125 1.73 3.71 -10.07
CA GLU A 125 2.87 2.82 -10.25
C GLU A 125 3.53 2.52 -8.90
N ARG A 126 3.98 1.28 -8.73
CA ARG A 126 4.76 0.87 -7.56
C ARG A 126 6.23 1.16 -7.81
N ILE A 127 6.84 2.02 -6.99
CA ILE A 127 8.22 2.49 -7.15
C ILE A 127 9.07 2.17 -5.92
N PRO A 128 10.36 1.85 -6.10
CA PRO A 128 11.29 1.78 -4.98
C PRO A 128 11.72 3.19 -4.57
N VAL A 129 11.76 3.46 -3.26
CA VAL A 129 12.25 4.72 -2.70
C VAL A 129 13.15 4.46 -1.49
N THR A 130 13.91 5.49 -1.09
CA THR A 130 14.66 5.48 0.17
C THR A 130 13.97 6.42 1.13
N VAL A 131 13.53 5.89 2.27
CA VAL A 131 12.98 6.68 3.38
C VAL A 131 13.98 6.67 4.53
N PHE A 132 13.81 7.57 5.48
CA PHE A 132 14.63 7.65 6.69
C PHE A 132 13.71 7.43 7.89
N ASP A 133 14.12 6.55 8.79
CA ASP A 133 13.37 6.29 10.02
C ASP A 133 13.51 7.44 11.03
N GLU A 134 12.92 7.27 12.22
CA GLU A 134 12.97 8.25 13.30
C GLU A 134 14.39 8.56 13.83
N TYR A 135 15.37 7.69 13.55
CA TYR A 135 16.77 7.86 13.92
C TYR A 135 17.63 8.41 12.77
N GLY A 136 17.03 8.62 11.60
CA GLY A 136 17.74 9.07 10.40
C GLY A 136 18.47 7.95 9.67
N GLU A 137 18.12 6.69 9.93
CA GLU A 137 18.70 5.55 9.21
C GLU A 137 17.96 5.31 7.89
N PRO A 138 18.69 5.17 6.76
CA PRO A 138 18.07 4.98 5.45
C PRO A 138 17.52 3.57 5.28
N MET A 139 16.30 3.48 4.77
CA MET A 139 15.60 2.23 4.48
C MET A 139 15.10 2.21 3.03
N ARG A 140 15.43 1.15 2.30
CA ARG A 140 14.82 0.89 0.98
C ARG A 140 13.45 0.25 1.14
N VAL A 141 12.44 0.86 0.52
CA VAL A 141 11.03 0.49 0.65
C VAL A 141 10.33 0.64 -0.70
N MET A 142 9.15 0.04 -0.84
CA MET A 142 8.27 0.31 -1.97
C MET A 142 7.19 1.32 -1.56
N THR A 143 6.77 2.16 -2.50
CA THR A 143 5.61 3.04 -2.35
C THR A 143 4.83 3.11 -3.67
N TYR A 144 3.70 3.79 -3.67
CA TYR A 144 2.89 4.03 -4.86
C TYR A 144 2.93 5.51 -5.22
N ARG A 145 3.08 5.86 -6.49
CA ARG A 145 2.87 7.23 -6.99
C ARG A 145 2.06 7.21 -8.27
N VAL A 146 1.37 8.30 -8.58
CA VAL A 146 0.75 8.45 -9.90
C VAL A 146 1.87 8.57 -10.94
N PRO A 147 1.79 7.86 -12.08
CA PRO A 147 2.75 8.04 -13.17
C PRO A 147 2.76 9.49 -13.66
N GLU A 148 3.94 10.06 -13.93
CA GLU A 148 4.11 11.47 -14.32
C GLU A 148 3.18 11.89 -15.49
N GLY A 149 3.01 11.03 -16.50
CA GLY A 149 2.13 11.29 -17.65
C GLY A 149 0.62 11.35 -17.34
N ARG A 150 0.19 10.98 -16.12
CA ARG A 150 -1.20 11.07 -15.64
C ARG A 150 -1.39 12.20 -14.62
N ALA A 151 -0.31 12.71 -14.03
CA ALA A 151 -0.39 13.73 -12.98
C ALA A 151 -0.72 15.14 -13.51
N GLU A 152 -0.63 15.35 -14.83
CA GLU A 152 -0.77 16.67 -15.48
C GLU A 152 -2.06 16.83 -16.31
N SER A 153 -3.02 15.88 -16.26
CA SER A 153 -4.27 15.94 -17.03
C SER A 153 -5.45 16.59 -16.32
#